data_AF-X1HF71-F1
#
_entry.id   AF-X1HF71-F1
#
_cell.length_a   1.000
_cell.length_b   1.000
_cell.length_c   1.000
_cell.angle_alpha   90.00
_cell.angle_beta   90.00
_cell.angle_gamma   90.00
#
_symmetry.space_group_name_H-M   'P 1'
#
loop_
_entity.id
_entity.type
_entity.pdbx_description
1 polymer ?
#
loop_
_entity_poly.entity_id
_entity_poly.type
_entity_poly.pdbx_seq_one_letter_code
_entity_poly.pdbx_strand_id
1 'polypeptide(L)'
;MDTVNIGKYPFYHVRFDRRVAINVVYLVPHNALRLGAMDFVDRVATAEELKKMQTLMAEGMREGAVGFSAGLDYCPGRYSNTEELIKICEAVAEHDGVSVWHVRTRDIGLFEAIKEVIRVAEKTNVKVHFSHYSVNLANWGKSKEMLTIVNEARERGLDVSFDSYPYIAGCSTMILLLPR
;
A
#
# COMPACT_ATOMS: atom_id res chain seq x y z
N MET A 1 24.72 9.46 -6.54
CA MET A 1 23.29 9.09 -6.61
C MET A 1 22.67 9.58 -5.33
N ASP A 2 21.93 10.68 -5.39
CA ASP A 2 21.23 11.21 -4.21
C ASP A 2 20.14 10.22 -3.81
N THR A 3 20.22 9.72 -2.59
CA THR A 3 19.19 8.90 -1.97
C THR A 3 17.88 9.70 -1.93
N VAL A 4 16.76 9.05 -2.29
CA VAL A 4 15.42 9.64 -2.19
C VAL A 4 15.13 9.84 -0.71
N ASN A 5 15.51 11.00 -0.18
CA ASN A 5 15.23 11.41 1.18
C ASN A 5 13.85 12.08 1.18
N ILE A 6 12.83 11.33 1.60
CA ILE A 6 11.44 11.82 1.70
C ILE A 6 11.35 13.02 2.64
N GLY A 7 12.24 13.10 3.65
CA GLY A 7 12.34 14.23 4.59
C GLY A 7 12.97 15.51 4.01
N LYS A 8 13.34 15.55 2.72
CA LYS A 8 13.78 16.78 2.04
C LYS A 8 12.66 17.54 1.32
N TYR A 9 11.42 17.06 1.36
CA TYR A 9 10.28 17.78 0.78
C TYR A 9 9.18 18.06 1.81
N PRO A 10 9.47 18.82 2.89
CA PRO A 10 8.39 19.62 3.44
C PRO A 10 7.82 20.38 2.25
N PHE A 11 6.50 20.31 2.06
CA PHE A 11 5.80 20.94 0.94
C PHE A 11 5.87 20.23 -0.44
N TYR A 12 5.86 18.88 -0.52
CA TYR A 12 5.63 18.19 -1.81
C TYR A 12 4.38 18.72 -2.56
N HIS A 13 3.31 19.04 -1.82
CA HIS A 13 2.09 19.65 -2.36
C HIS A 13 2.31 20.98 -3.09
N VAL A 14 3.32 21.79 -2.70
CA VAL A 14 3.63 23.09 -3.34
C VAL A 14 4.08 22.94 -4.79
N ARG A 15 4.53 21.75 -5.20
CA ARG A 15 4.83 21.45 -6.61
C ARG A 15 3.58 21.47 -7.49
N PHE A 16 2.40 21.23 -6.91
CA PHE A 16 1.13 21.10 -7.63
C PHE A 16 0.17 22.25 -7.35
N ASP A 17 0.20 22.83 -6.13
CA ASP A 17 -0.71 23.89 -5.74
C ASP A 17 -0.70 25.06 -6.74
N ARG A 18 -1.86 25.30 -7.37
CA ARG A 18 -2.06 26.30 -8.43
C ARG A 18 -1.11 26.20 -9.63
N ARG A 19 -0.45 25.05 -9.82
CA ARG A 19 0.54 24.79 -10.89
C ARG A 19 0.08 23.71 -11.88
N VAL A 20 -1.00 23.01 -11.57
CA VAL A 20 -1.61 21.99 -12.44
C VAL A 20 -3.11 22.25 -12.64
N ALA A 21 -3.68 21.69 -13.70
CA ALA A 21 -5.07 21.90 -14.07
C ALA A 21 -6.09 21.09 -13.24
N ILE A 22 -5.62 20.14 -12.44
CA ILE A 22 -6.47 19.21 -11.67
C ILE A 22 -6.12 19.28 -10.18
N ASN A 23 -7.07 18.86 -9.35
CA ASN A 23 -6.79 18.63 -7.94
C ASN A 23 -5.84 17.43 -7.79
N VAL A 24 -4.89 17.53 -6.85
CA VAL A 24 -3.90 16.49 -6.59
C VAL A 24 -4.00 16.07 -5.12
N VAL A 25 -4.15 14.78 -4.90
CA VAL A 25 -4.03 14.12 -3.60
C VAL A 25 -2.92 13.08 -3.71
N TYR A 26 -2.19 12.84 -2.62
CA TYR A 26 -1.06 11.93 -2.62
C TYR A 26 -1.05 11.05 -1.37
N LEU A 27 -0.37 9.91 -1.51
CA LEU A 27 -0.21 8.88 -0.49
C LEU A 27 1.28 8.74 -0.16
N VAL A 28 1.59 8.39 1.07
CA VAL A 28 2.94 8.01 1.47
C VAL A 28 3.22 6.57 1.01
N PRO A 29 4.23 6.34 0.15
CA PRO A 29 4.48 5.01 -0.40
C PRO A 29 5.33 4.15 0.53
N HIS A 30 4.86 2.94 0.83
CA HIS A 30 5.53 1.94 1.68
C HIS A 30 6.97 1.65 1.27
N ASN A 31 7.21 1.44 -0.03
CA ASN A 31 8.55 1.16 -0.54
C ASN A 31 9.50 2.33 -0.29
N ALA A 32 9.02 3.57 -0.34
CA ALA A 32 9.85 4.72 -0.01
C ALA A 32 10.12 4.77 1.50
N LEU A 33 9.12 4.50 2.36
CA LEU A 33 9.32 4.40 3.81
C LEU A 33 10.43 3.42 4.16
N ARG A 34 10.39 2.22 3.56
CA ARG A 34 11.46 1.21 3.71
C ARG A 34 12.80 1.75 3.23
N LEU A 35 12.88 2.31 2.02
CA LEU A 35 14.13 2.87 1.52
C LEU A 35 14.70 3.96 2.44
N GLY A 36 13.85 4.84 2.97
CA GLY A 36 14.26 5.89 3.90
C GLY A 36 14.68 5.36 5.29
N ALA A 37 14.19 4.20 5.69
CA ALA A 37 14.47 3.62 7.00
C ALA A 37 15.63 2.63 7.00
N MET A 38 15.72 1.77 5.98
CA MET A 38 16.56 0.56 5.98
C MET A 38 17.25 0.26 4.63
N ASP A 39 17.31 1.24 3.71
CA ASP A 39 17.85 1.08 2.36
C ASP A 39 17.15 -0.03 1.53
N PHE A 40 17.76 -0.44 0.42
CA PHE A 40 17.24 -1.48 -0.48
C PHE A 40 17.73 -2.86 -0.03
N VAL A 41 17.01 -3.47 0.91
CA VAL A 41 17.39 -4.78 1.51
C VAL A 41 16.25 -5.80 1.52
N ASP A 42 16.65 -7.07 1.38
CA ASP A 42 15.77 -8.22 1.20
C ASP A 42 15.49 -8.97 2.51
N ARG A 43 15.05 -8.24 3.54
CA ARG A 43 14.75 -8.78 4.87
C ARG A 43 13.61 -8.03 5.58
N VAL A 44 13.09 -8.60 6.65
CA VAL A 44 12.17 -7.88 7.55
C VAL A 44 12.89 -6.69 8.21
N ALA A 45 12.13 -5.64 8.54
CA ALA A 45 12.63 -4.49 9.28
C ALA A 45 12.97 -4.87 10.72
N THR A 46 14.02 -4.25 11.28
CA THR A 46 14.27 -4.27 12.72
C THR A 46 13.26 -3.39 13.45
N ALA A 47 13.20 -3.49 14.78
CA ALA A 47 12.32 -2.63 15.59
C ALA A 47 12.63 -1.13 15.43
N GLU A 48 13.92 -0.78 15.30
CA GLU A 48 14.34 0.62 15.11
C GLU A 48 13.96 1.14 13.72
N GLU A 49 14.16 0.34 12.69
CA GLU A 49 13.77 0.67 11.31
C GLU A 49 12.25 0.82 11.20
N LEU A 50 11.48 -0.07 11.85
CA LEU A 50 10.03 0.02 11.90
C LEU A 50 9.56 1.30 12.57
N LYS A 51 10.14 1.64 13.73
CA LYS A 51 9.85 2.90 14.43
C LYS A 51 10.15 4.12 13.56
N LYS A 52 11.25 4.08 12.79
CA LYS A 52 11.60 5.12 11.83
C LYS A 52 10.57 5.23 10.71
N MET A 53 10.09 4.11 10.16
CA MET A 53 9.01 4.11 9.16
C MET A 53 7.70 4.69 9.71
N GLN A 54 7.33 4.37 10.95
CA GLN A 54 6.15 4.96 11.60
C GLN A 54 6.29 6.48 11.75
N THR A 55 7.48 6.96 12.13
CA THR A 55 7.76 8.39 12.27
C THR A 55 7.61 9.11 10.93
N LEU A 56 8.19 8.55 9.87
CA LEU A 56 8.09 9.09 8.50
C LEU A 56 6.65 9.05 7.98
N MET A 57 5.89 7.99 8.28
CA MET A 57 4.47 7.90 7.92
C MET A 57 3.65 9.00 8.59
N ALA A 58 3.80 9.17 9.91
CA ALA A 58 3.12 10.22 10.66
C ALA A 58 3.51 11.64 10.19
N GLU A 59 4.77 11.83 9.79
CA GLU A 59 5.22 13.08 9.17
C GLU A 59 4.52 13.33 7.83
N GLY A 60 4.49 12.35 6.94
CA GLY A 60 3.79 12.48 5.66
C GLY A 60 2.29 12.77 5.79
N MET A 61 1.61 12.16 6.77
CA MET A 61 0.21 12.49 7.09
C MET A 61 0.07 13.94 7.56
N ARG A 62 0.93 14.40 8.48
CA ARG A 62 0.95 15.80 8.95
C ARG A 62 1.23 16.80 7.84
N GLU A 63 2.00 16.40 6.83
CA GLU A 63 2.32 17.23 5.66
C GLU A 63 1.22 17.26 4.59
N GLY A 64 0.11 16.53 4.78
CA GLY A 64 -1.08 16.57 3.92
C GLY A 64 -1.28 15.36 3.02
N ALA A 65 -0.52 14.27 3.20
CA ALA A 65 -0.86 13.02 2.55
C ALA A 65 -2.23 12.52 3.06
N VAL A 66 -3.06 12.02 2.15
CA VAL A 66 -4.39 11.51 2.51
C VAL A 66 -4.35 10.06 3.04
N GLY A 67 -3.17 9.45 3.05
CA GLY A 67 -3.02 8.06 3.44
C GLY A 67 -1.72 7.42 2.99
N PHE A 68 -1.77 6.09 2.90
CA PHE A 68 -0.66 5.19 2.64
C PHE A 68 -0.91 4.36 1.37
N SER A 69 0.15 4.01 0.64
CA SER A 69 0.08 3.04 -0.44
C SER A 69 1.11 1.93 -0.31
N ALA A 70 0.71 0.69 -0.60
CA ALA A 70 1.56 -0.49 -0.60
C ALA A 70 1.63 -1.13 -1.98
N GLY A 71 2.86 -1.53 -2.36
CA GLY A 71 3.15 -2.33 -3.54
C GLY A 71 3.91 -3.58 -3.16
N LEU A 72 3.21 -4.55 -2.57
CA LEU A 72 3.83 -5.70 -1.91
C LEU A 72 4.37 -6.77 -2.88
N ASP A 73 4.04 -6.64 -4.17
CA ASP A 73 4.67 -7.41 -5.25
C ASP A 73 6.03 -6.79 -5.69
N TYR A 74 6.44 -5.66 -5.14
CA TYR A 74 7.67 -4.96 -5.53
C TYR A 74 8.67 -4.89 -4.39
N CYS A 75 9.96 -4.91 -4.72
CA CYS A 75 11.03 -4.68 -3.75
C CYS A 75 11.14 -3.17 -3.41
N PRO A 76 11.50 -2.82 -2.17
CA PRO A 76 11.83 -3.72 -1.05
C PRO A 76 10.62 -4.20 -0.23
N GLY A 77 9.42 -3.66 -0.46
CA GLY A 77 8.22 -3.94 0.35
C GLY A 77 7.73 -5.38 0.32
N ARG A 78 8.11 -6.15 -0.70
CA ARG A 78 7.86 -7.60 -0.78
C ARG A 78 8.34 -8.38 0.44
N TYR A 79 9.43 -7.92 1.08
CA TYR A 79 10.02 -8.56 2.26
C TYR A 79 9.43 -8.07 3.59
N SER A 80 8.46 -7.16 3.56
CA SER A 80 7.69 -6.79 4.76
C SER A 80 6.84 -7.95 5.24
N ASN A 81 6.61 -8.00 6.55
CA ASN A 81 5.64 -8.91 7.15
C ASN A 81 4.36 -8.15 7.52
N THR A 82 3.30 -8.88 7.87
CA THR A 82 2.02 -8.29 8.25
C THR A 82 2.12 -7.38 9.48
N GLU A 83 3.04 -7.67 10.41
CA GLU A 83 3.24 -6.84 11.61
C GLU A 83 3.75 -5.44 11.26
N GLU A 84 4.72 -5.34 10.34
CA GLU A 84 5.19 -4.06 9.80
C GLU A 84 4.04 -3.27 9.18
N LEU A 85 3.17 -3.94 8.40
CA LEU A 85 2.01 -3.31 7.78
C LEU A 85 1.00 -2.80 8.80
N ILE A 86 0.74 -3.58 9.86
CA ILE A 86 -0.10 -3.17 10.99
C ILE A 86 0.48 -1.91 11.63
N LYS A 87 1.76 -1.93 12.01
CA LYS A 87 2.43 -0.80 12.67
C LYS A 87 2.44 0.48 11.86
N ILE A 88 2.60 0.39 10.55
CA ILE A 88 2.50 1.57 9.68
C ILE A 88 1.04 2.05 9.58
N CYS A 89 0.08 1.13 9.44
CA CYS A 89 -1.34 1.49 9.32
C CYS A 89 -1.97 2.01 10.62
N GLU A 90 -1.42 1.68 11.80
CA GLU A 90 -1.79 2.33 13.07
C GLU A 90 -1.64 3.86 12.95
N ALA A 91 -0.51 4.34 12.42
CA ALA A 91 -0.28 5.78 12.21
C ALA A 91 -1.22 6.38 11.14
N VAL A 92 -1.60 5.61 10.12
CA VAL A 92 -2.56 6.08 9.10
C VAL A 92 -3.96 6.26 9.71
N ALA A 93 -4.39 5.31 10.53
CA ALA A 93 -5.69 5.32 11.18
C ALA A 93 -5.82 6.46 12.21
N GLU A 94 -4.74 6.78 12.94
CA GLU A 94 -4.69 7.93 13.87
C GLU A 94 -5.00 9.27 13.17
N HIS A 95 -4.76 9.35 11.86
CA HIS A 95 -5.01 10.52 11.03
C HIS A 95 -6.26 10.39 10.14
N ASP A 96 -7.14 9.40 10.39
CA ASP A 96 -8.35 9.09 9.60
C ASP A 96 -8.07 8.86 8.09
N GLY A 97 -6.83 8.46 7.77
CA GLY A 97 -6.35 8.26 6.40
C GLY A 97 -6.80 6.96 5.75
N VAL A 98 -6.54 6.84 4.45
CA VAL A 98 -6.81 5.63 3.66
C VAL A 98 -5.56 4.79 3.45
N SER A 99 -5.71 3.47 3.38
CA SER A 99 -4.65 2.54 3.01
C SER A 99 -4.97 1.92 1.64
N VAL A 100 -4.05 2.07 0.68
CA VAL A 100 -4.25 1.67 -0.72
C VAL A 100 -3.32 0.52 -1.08
N TRP A 101 -3.85 -0.57 -1.61
CA TRP A 101 -3.14 -1.85 -1.66
C TRP A 101 -3.03 -2.42 -3.07
N HIS A 102 -1.80 -2.50 -3.56
CA HIS A 102 -1.38 -3.53 -4.48
C HIS A 102 -0.85 -4.72 -3.64
N VAL A 103 -1.68 -5.75 -3.55
CA VAL A 103 -1.47 -6.93 -2.68
C VAL A 103 -0.20 -7.72 -3.02
N ARG A 104 0.24 -8.57 -2.09
CA ARG A 104 1.53 -9.28 -2.14
C ARG A 104 1.72 -10.20 -3.35
N THR A 105 0.64 -10.79 -3.82
CA THR A 105 0.61 -11.61 -5.03
C THR A 105 -0.76 -11.48 -5.67
N ARG A 106 -0.79 -11.46 -7.01
CA ARG A 106 -2.04 -11.55 -7.78
C ARG A 106 -2.22 -12.90 -8.49
N ASP A 107 -1.21 -13.76 -8.40
CA ASP A 107 -1.19 -15.12 -8.94
C ASP A 107 -1.69 -16.13 -7.87
N ILE A 108 -0.98 -17.25 -7.73
CA ILE A 108 -1.19 -18.22 -6.66
C ILE A 108 -1.00 -17.49 -5.32
N GLY A 109 -1.97 -17.65 -4.42
CA GLY A 109 -2.00 -16.97 -3.11
C GLY A 109 -2.75 -15.64 -3.07
N LEU A 110 -3.46 -15.25 -4.16
CA LEU A 110 -4.23 -13.99 -4.21
C LEU A 110 -5.19 -13.82 -3.02
N PHE A 111 -5.93 -14.88 -2.65
CA PHE A 111 -6.93 -14.80 -1.59
C PHE A 111 -6.30 -14.60 -0.22
N GLU A 112 -5.16 -15.25 0.03
CA GLU A 112 -4.35 -15.10 1.24
C GLU A 112 -3.78 -13.68 1.32
N ALA A 113 -3.33 -13.12 0.19
CA ALA A 113 -2.83 -11.76 0.11
C ALA A 113 -3.93 -10.71 0.35
N ILE A 114 -5.16 -10.95 -0.12
CA ILE A 114 -6.32 -10.10 0.20
C ILE A 114 -6.66 -10.21 1.70
N LYS A 115 -6.71 -11.43 2.24
CA LYS A 115 -6.98 -11.68 3.66
C LYS A 115 -5.92 -11.05 4.57
N GLU A 116 -4.66 -10.98 4.14
CA GLU A 116 -3.62 -10.25 4.85
C GLU A 116 -3.99 -8.77 5.05
N VAL A 117 -4.45 -8.10 3.99
CA VAL A 117 -4.89 -6.69 4.06
C VAL A 117 -6.12 -6.54 4.95
N ILE A 118 -7.10 -7.44 4.85
CA ILE A 118 -8.27 -7.43 5.73
C ILE A 118 -7.85 -7.59 7.20
N ARG A 119 -6.88 -8.46 7.50
CA ARG A 119 -6.33 -8.60 8.85
C ARG A 119 -5.66 -7.32 9.34
N VAL A 120 -4.97 -6.58 8.48
CA VAL A 120 -4.41 -5.26 8.82
C VAL A 120 -5.55 -4.30 9.21
N ALA A 121 -6.62 -4.24 8.42
CA ALA A 121 -7.80 -3.42 8.73
C ALA A 121 -8.47 -3.81 10.04
N GLU A 122 -8.66 -5.11 10.30
CA GLU A 122 -9.25 -5.61 11.56
C GLU A 122 -8.42 -5.23 12.80
N LYS A 123 -7.10 -5.09 12.65
CA LYS A 123 -6.20 -4.73 13.76
C LYS A 123 -6.05 -3.23 13.98
N THR A 124 -6.28 -2.42 12.95
CA THR A 124 -5.96 -0.98 12.97
C THR A 124 -7.17 -0.08 12.76
N ASN A 125 -8.29 -0.64 12.29
CA ASN A 125 -9.46 0.07 11.83
C ASN A 125 -9.17 1.07 10.68
N VAL A 126 -8.06 0.90 9.96
CA VAL A 126 -7.73 1.73 8.79
C VAL A 126 -8.70 1.47 7.64
N LYS A 127 -9.08 2.52 6.91
CA LYS A 127 -9.88 2.40 5.68
C LYS A 127 -9.04 1.72 4.60
N VAL A 128 -9.60 0.76 3.87
CA VAL A 128 -8.90 0.00 2.84
C VAL A 128 -9.43 0.34 1.46
N HIS A 129 -8.52 0.53 0.51
CA HIS A 129 -8.80 0.57 -0.92
C HIS A 129 -7.91 -0.43 -1.66
N PHE A 130 -8.49 -1.47 -2.26
CA PHE A 130 -7.71 -2.37 -3.11
C PHE A 130 -7.54 -1.76 -4.51
N SER A 131 -6.28 -1.60 -4.93
CA SER A 131 -5.98 -1.15 -6.29
C SER A 131 -6.28 -2.25 -7.30
N HIS A 132 -6.76 -1.85 -8.48
CA HIS A 132 -6.94 -2.66 -9.68
C HIS A 132 -7.44 -4.09 -9.38
N TYR A 133 -8.50 -4.17 -8.60
CA TYR A 133 -9.05 -5.38 -8.01
C TYR A 133 -9.64 -6.26 -9.12
N SER A 134 -8.88 -7.28 -9.49
CA SER A 134 -9.12 -8.13 -10.64
C SER A 134 -8.45 -9.49 -10.47
N VAL A 135 -8.95 -10.49 -11.17
CA VAL A 135 -8.33 -11.82 -11.26
C VAL A 135 -7.52 -11.92 -12.54
N ASN A 136 -6.35 -12.55 -12.47
CA ASN A 136 -5.55 -12.85 -13.64
C ASN A 136 -5.81 -14.29 -14.13
N LEU A 137 -5.00 -14.76 -15.09
CA LEU A 137 -5.15 -16.08 -15.70
C LEU A 137 -5.10 -17.23 -14.67
N ALA A 138 -4.26 -17.13 -13.64
CA ALA A 138 -4.13 -18.16 -12.60
C ALA A 138 -5.40 -18.28 -11.72
N ASN A 139 -6.21 -17.23 -11.66
CA ASN A 139 -7.43 -17.15 -10.84
C ASN A 139 -8.70 -16.91 -11.69
N TRP A 140 -8.65 -17.24 -12.99
CA TRP A 140 -9.75 -16.97 -13.92
C TRP A 140 -11.07 -17.57 -13.43
N GLY A 141 -12.14 -16.78 -13.50
CA GLY A 141 -13.48 -17.19 -13.04
C GLY A 141 -13.74 -17.00 -11.54
N LYS A 142 -12.72 -16.69 -10.73
CA LYS A 142 -12.87 -16.54 -9.27
C LYS A 142 -13.19 -15.12 -8.78
N SER A 143 -13.62 -14.22 -9.68
CA SER A 143 -13.96 -12.84 -9.31
C SER A 143 -15.10 -12.77 -8.29
N LYS A 144 -16.07 -13.68 -8.35
CA LYS A 144 -17.16 -13.77 -7.36
C LYS A 144 -16.63 -14.07 -5.95
N GLU A 145 -15.76 -15.06 -5.82
CA GLU A 145 -15.11 -15.41 -4.53
C GLU A 145 -14.31 -14.22 -3.98
N MET A 146 -13.61 -13.51 -4.86
CA MET A 146 -12.83 -12.33 -4.52
C MET A 146 -13.75 -11.21 -3.97
N LEU A 147 -14.88 -10.94 -4.64
CA LEU A 147 -15.87 -9.96 -4.19
C LEU A 147 -16.55 -10.36 -2.87
N THR A 148 -16.77 -11.66 -2.63
CA THR A 148 -17.33 -12.15 -1.37
C THR A 148 -16.49 -11.71 -0.17
N ILE A 149 -15.15 -11.75 -0.27
CA ILE A 149 -14.27 -11.31 0.83
C ILE A 149 -14.50 -9.84 1.19
N VAL A 150 -14.70 -8.97 0.20
CA VAL A 150 -14.99 -7.55 0.44
C VAL A 150 -16.36 -7.37 1.10
N ASN A 151 -17.37 -8.10 0.65
CA ASN A 151 -18.71 -8.04 1.24
C ASN A 151 -18.68 -8.48 2.71
N GLU A 152 -18.06 -9.63 3.00
CA GLU A 152 -17.92 -10.13 4.37
C GLU A 152 -17.14 -9.17 5.27
N ALA A 153 -16.08 -8.52 4.75
CA ALA A 153 -15.33 -7.51 5.49
C ALA A 153 -16.19 -6.29 5.85
N ARG A 154 -17.01 -5.80 4.90
CA ARG A 154 -17.95 -4.70 5.12
C ARG A 154 -19.05 -5.06 6.11
N GLU A 155 -19.57 -6.29 6.06
CA GLU A 155 -20.55 -6.80 7.03
C GLU A 155 -19.99 -6.84 8.46
N ARG A 156 -18.68 -7.04 8.61
CA ARG A 156 -17.98 -6.92 9.90
C ARG A 156 -17.71 -5.47 10.33
N GLY A 157 -18.12 -4.49 9.55
CA GLY A 157 -17.99 -3.05 9.86
C GLY A 157 -16.72 -2.38 9.34
N LEU A 158 -15.91 -3.07 8.51
CA LEU A 158 -14.70 -2.49 7.94
C LEU A 158 -15.03 -1.60 6.74
N ASP A 159 -14.37 -0.44 6.65
CA ASP A 159 -14.45 0.43 5.46
C ASP A 159 -13.49 -0.09 4.38
N VAL A 160 -14.04 -0.84 3.43
CA VAL A 160 -13.29 -1.45 2.34
C VAL A 160 -13.87 -1.00 1.01
N SER A 161 -13.02 -0.56 0.10
CA SER A 161 -13.35 -0.20 -1.27
C SER A 161 -12.32 -0.77 -2.23
N PHE A 162 -12.57 -0.63 -3.53
CA PHE A 162 -11.64 -1.07 -4.56
C PHE A 162 -11.90 -0.33 -5.88
N ASP A 163 -10.89 -0.30 -6.74
CA ASP A 163 -11.00 0.17 -8.12
C ASP A 163 -10.70 -0.96 -9.11
N SER A 164 -11.02 -0.73 -10.39
CA SER A 164 -10.56 -1.57 -11.50
C SER A 164 -10.51 -0.73 -12.77
N TYR A 165 -9.85 -1.24 -13.80
CA TYR A 165 -9.79 -0.63 -15.12
C TYR A 165 -10.44 -1.56 -16.16
N PRO A 166 -11.14 -1.03 -17.18
CA PRO A 166 -11.97 -1.82 -18.10
C PRO A 166 -11.16 -2.49 -19.22
N TYR A 167 -10.07 -3.19 -18.85
CA TYR A 167 -9.18 -3.88 -19.77
C TYR A 167 -8.82 -5.27 -19.25
N ILE A 168 -8.63 -6.20 -20.18
CA ILE A 168 -8.22 -7.58 -19.88
C ILE A 168 -6.71 -7.75 -19.64
N ALA A 169 -5.94 -6.67 -19.83
CA ALA A 169 -4.49 -6.67 -19.69
C ALA A 169 -4.05 -5.64 -18.65
N GLY A 170 -3.07 -6.02 -17.83
CA GLY A 170 -2.37 -5.09 -16.95
C GLY A 170 -1.09 -4.55 -17.60
N CYS A 171 -0.52 -3.51 -17.00
CA CYS A 171 0.78 -2.97 -17.37
C CYS A 171 1.57 -2.71 -16.08
N SER A 172 2.83 -3.17 -16.04
CA SER A 172 3.73 -2.92 -14.93
C SER A 172 5.18 -3.00 -15.41
N THR A 173 6.13 -2.92 -14.48
CA THR A 173 7.56 -2.97 -14.72
C THR A 173 8.03 -4.39 -15.07
N MET A 174 8.93 -4.49 -16.06
CA MET A 174 9.55 -5.75 -16.49
C MET A 174 10.30 -6.48 -15.35
N ILE A 175 10.76 -5.76 -14.33
CA ILE A 175 11.49 -6.32 -13.18
C ILE A 175 10.68 -7.35 -12.37
N LEU A 176 9.35 -7.39 -12.53
CA LEU A 176 8.51 -8.43 -11.95
C LEU A 176 8.72 -9.81 -12.58
N LEU A 177 9.17 -9.87 -13.84
CA LEU A 177 9.32 -11.11 -14.61
C LEU A 177 10.73 -11.68 -14.57
N LEU A 178 11.68 -10.94 -14.00
CA LEU A 178 13.08 -11.37 -13.92
C LEU A 178 13.31 -12.24 -12.68
N PRO A 179 14.17 -13.27 -12.76
CA PRO A 179 14.61 -14.03 -11.58
C PRO A 179 15.20 -13.08 -10.54
N ARG A 180 15.03 -13.46 -9.27
CA ARG A 180 15.57 -12.74 -8.12
C ARG A 180 16.63 -13.57 -7.42
#